data_AF-A0A2P9ALH0-F1
#
_entry.id   AF-A0A2P9ALH0-F1
#
_cell.length_a   1.000
_cell.length_b   1.000
_cell.length_c   1.000
_cell.angle_alpha   90.00
_cell.angle_beta   90.00
_cell.angle_gamma   90.00
#
_symmetry.space_group_name_H-M   'P 1'
#
loop_
_entity.id
_entity.type
_entity.pdbx_description
1 polymer ?
#
loop_
_entity_poly.entity_id
_entity_poly.type
_entity_poly.pdbx_seq_one_letter_code
_entity_poly.pdbx_strand_id
1 'polypeptide(L)'
;MISKQARVAQPFSAEAKLKRALRNHLRTLGFAKDDNGDLVLPDGGKEVVRNLHRSQWREKMTAALPLIARALPKALPHFANGAEIDPTKIKFRLILVRSRTAEADLFRIATLTWSVPVSPGFGRRMRYLVWDDGHSRLAGVIALGDPVYNLSVRDNEIGWDVHDRARRLVGLLDAYVLGAVPPYSFLLGGKAVACLIRSKEVLKDFNRAYGESIGVISKSAKHAKLLAVTTTSSMGRSSVYNRLRLDDLTYLKPLGFTKGFGHFHITDSLFEKMRAYLRERDHDYADKHVFGEGPNWRLRTIRAALVGLNVNENILKHGIQREVFISTLAENAYEVLKDGKAKPDFSTLRSVSQISDLARERWILPRAERGEIDYRSWTREQIPNLIKRKVGLPTAAKRGTG
;
A
#
# COMPACT_ATOMS: atom_id res chain seq x y z
N MET A 1 20.12 37.77 35.48
CA MET A 1 20.06 36.29 35.53
C MET A 1 18.66 35.88 35.93
N ILE A 2 17.82 35.50 34.96
CA ILE A 2 16.45 35.03 35.24
C ILE A 2 16.55 33.52 35.50
N SER A 3 16.23 33.11 36.73
CA SER A 3 16.29 31.71 37.12
C SER A 3 15.27 30.90 36.31
N LYS A 4 15.75 29.88 35.59
CA LYS A 4 14.91 28.81 35.06
C LYS A 4 14.38 28.02 36.26
N GLN A 5 13.23 28.42 36.79
CA GLN A 5 12.48 27.56 37.71
C GLN A 5 12.17 26.25 36.98
N ALA A 6 12.73 25.15 37.50
CA ALA A 6 12.39 23.81 37.05
C ALA A 6 10.89 23.58 37.31
N ARG A 7 10.09 23.45 36.25
CA ARG A 7 8.69 23.05 36.35
C ARG A 7 8.63 21.71 37.09
N VAL A 8 8.13 21.74 38.33
CA VAL A 8 7.83 20.54 39.13
C VAL A 8 6.88 19.67 38.31
N ALA A 9 7.33 18.49 37.92
CA ALA A 9 6.53 17.57 37.12
C ALA A 9 5.30 17.15 37.93
N GLN A 10 4.09 17.57 37.54
CA GLN A 10 2.86 17.10 38.17
C GLN A 10 2.51 15.71 37.66
N PRO A 11 2.70 14.63 38.47
CA PRO A 11 2.64 13.26 37.99
C PRO A 11 1.22 12.79 37.58
N PHE A 12 0.18 13.55 37.94
CA PHE A 12 -1.22 13.24 37.68
C PHE A 12 -1.89 14.12 36.61
N SER A 13 -1.17 15.08 36.03
CA SER A 13 -1.68 15.91 34.94
C SER A 13 -2.07 15.09 33.70
N ALA A 14 -3.04 15.58 32.91
CA ALA A 14 -3.40 14.96 31.63
C ALA A 14 -2.17 14.80 30.71
N GLU A 15 -1.26 15.77 30.76
CA GLU A 15 0.04 15.74 30.10
C GLU A 15 0.92 14.57 30.57
N ALA A 16 1.09 14.38 31.89
CA ALA A 16 1.86 13.28 32.44
C ALA A 16 1.25 11.91 32.10
N LYS A 17 -0.08 11.80 32.12
CA LYS A 17 -0.81 10.59 31.70
C LYS A 17 -0.56 10.27 30.22
N LEU A 18 -0.61 11.26 29.33
CA LEU A 18 -0.34 11.07 27.90
C LEU A 18 1.13 10.70 27.65
N LYS A 19 2.08 11.38 28.29
CA LYS A 19 3.52 11.01 28.23
C LYS A 19 3.76 9.57 28.66
N ARG A 20 3.13 9.15 29.77
CA ARG A 20 3.24 7.76 30.27
C ARG A 20 2.62 6.76 29.30
N ALA A 21 1.45 7.07 28.74
CA ALA A 21 0.81 6.22 27.73
C ALA A 21 1.69 6.07 26.48
N LEU A 22 2.25 7.16 25.95
CA LEU A 22 3.16 7.15 24.81
C LEU A 22 4.41 6.32 25.11
N ARG A 23 5.10 6.56 26.25
CA ARG A 23 6.30 5.79 26.62
C ARG A 23 6.01 4.31 26.82
N ASN A 24 4.94 3.97 27.52
CA ASN A 24 4.55 2.57 27.72
C ASN A 24 4.28 1.88 26.38
N HIS A 25 3.57 2.56 25.48
CA HIS A 25 3.30 2.06 24.14
C HIS A 25 4.57 1.87 23.30
N LEU A 26 5.49 2.84 23.31
CA LEU A 26 6.75 2.68 22.57
C LEU A 26 7.61 1.54 23.15
N ARG A 27 7.60 1.35 24.48
CA ARG A 27 8.28 0.24 25.15
C ARG A 27 7.67 -1.11 24.80
N THR A 28 6.35 -1.24 24.72
CA THR A 28 5.71 -2.51 24.28
C THR A 28 6.02 -2.84 22.82
N LEU A 29 6.31 -1.82 22.01
CA LEU A 29 6.78 -1.99 20.63
C LEU A 29 8.27 -2.28 20.53
N GLY A 30 9.00 -2.30 21.65
CA GLY A 30 10.42 -2.62 21.72
C GLY A 30 11.36 -1.45 21.46
N PHE A 31 10.90 -0.21 21.32
CA PHE A 31 11.81 0.94 21.13
C PHE A 31 12.74 1.09 22.33
N ALA A 32 14.03 1.27 22.07
CA ALA A 32 15.09 1.56 23.04
C ALA A 32 15.63 2.97 22.83
N LYS A 33 16.29 3.56 23.83
CA LYS A 33 17.02 4.81 23.65
C LYS A 33 18.45 4.50 23.22
N ASP A 34 18.98 5.23 22.24
CA ASP A 34 20.41 5.27 21.99
C ASP A 34 21.13 6.21 22.97
N ASP A 35 22.44 6.31 22.81
CA ASP A 35 23.33 7.13 23.63
C ASP A 35 23.01 8.63 23.54
N ASN A 36 22.34 9.08 22.46
CA ASN A 36 21.86 10.45 22.29
C ASN A 36 20.47 10.67 22.91
N GLY A 37 19.86 9.62 23.48
CA GLY A 37 18.52 9.64 24.05
C GLY A 37 17.41 9.54 23.01
N ASP A 38 17.74 9.29 21.74
CA ASP A 38 16.79 9.10 20.65
C ASP A 38 16.19 7.69 20.72
N LEU A 39 14.88 7.59 20.47
CA LEU A 39 14.20 6.30 20.48
C LEU A 39 14.40 5.58 19.14
N VAL A 40 15.20 4.51 19.17
CA VAL A 40 15.53 3.66 18.03
C VAL A 40 14.83 2.31 18.17
N LEU A 41 14.40 1.73 17.04
CA LEU A 41 14.00 0.34 17.01
C LEU A 41 15.24 -0.55 17.21
N PRO A 42 15.22 -1.57 18.08
CA PRO A 42 16.25 -2.60 18.11
C PRO A 42 16.30 -3.29 16.73
N ASP A 43 17.44 -3.93 16.40
CA ASP A 43 17.77 -4.56 15.11
C ASP A 43 16.85 -5.74 14.63
N GLY A 44 15.57 -5.75 15.01
CA GLY A 44 14.55 -6.75 14.63
C GLY A 44 13.60 -6.32 13.50
N GLY A 45 14.12 -5.62 12.47
CA GLY A 45 13.36 -4.79 11.50
C GLY A 45 12.19 -5.38 10.71
N LYS A 46 11.87 -6.68 10.79
CA LYS A 46 10.66 -7.29 10.18
C LYS A 46 9.68 -7.86 11.19
N GLU A 47 10.16 -8.49 12.26
CA GLU A 47 9.34 -9.09 13.31
C GLU A 47 8.59 -8.02 14.12
N VAL A 48 9.24 -6.91 14.46
CA VAL A 48 8.59 -5.79 15.18
C VAL A 48 7.49 -5.17 14.33
N VAL A 49 7.72 -5.03 13.02
CA VAL A 49 6.74 -4.50 12.05
C VAL A 49 5.53 -5.44 11.94
N ARG A 50 5.78 -6.76 11.92
CA ARG A 50 4.71 -7.78 11.93
C ARG A 50 3.88 -7.72 13.21
N ASN A 51 4.53 -7.59 14.37
CA ASN A 51 3.85 -7.50 15.66
C ASN A 51 3.01 -6.22 15.78
N LEU A 52 3.52 -5.11 15.25
CA LEU A 52 2.81 -3.83 15.26
C LEU A 52 1.61 -3.83 14.30
N HIS A 53 1.74 -4.46 13.12
CA HIS A 53 0.58 -4.67 12.26
C HIS A 53 -0.45 -5.63 12.87
N ARG A 54 -0.06 -6.52 13.80
CA ARG A 54 -0.99 -7.45 14.45
C ARG A 54 -2.04 -6.73 15.30
N SER A 55 -1.67 -5.69 16.06
CA SER A 55 -2.63 -4.90 16.85
C SER A 55 -3.59 -4.11 15.95
N GLN A 56 -3.06 -3.43 14.93
CA GLN A 56 -3.87 -2.73 13.92
C GLN A 56 -4.77 -3.67 13.14
N TRP A 57 -4.28 -4.87 12.84
CA TRP A 57 -5.07 -5.90 12.17
C TRP A 57 -6.23 -6.35 13.05
N ARG A 58 -6.07 -6.49 14.38
CA ARG A 58 -7.17 -6.83 15.29
C ARG A 58 -8.27 -5.76 15.26
N GLU A 59 -7.90 -4.49 15.40
CA GLU A 59 -8.86 -3.36 15.34
C GLU A 59 -9.61 -3.35 14.00
N LYS A 60 -8.89 -3.48 12.89
CA LYS A 60 -9.49 -3.53 11.56
C LYS A 60 -10.32 -4.78 11.32
N MET A 61 -9.94 -5.92 11.90
CA MET A 61 -10.71 -7.17 11.80
C MET A 61 -12.05 -7.01 12.51
N THR A 62 -12.06 -6.45 13.73
CA THR A 62 -13.29 -6.14 14.46
C THR A 62 -14.20 -5.22 13.64
N ALA A 63 -13.65 -4.15 13.07
CA ALA A 63 -14.40 -3.25 12.20
C ALA A 63 -14.89 -3.91 10.89
N ALA A 64 -14.22 -4.96 10.43
CA ALA A 64 -14.59 -5.72 9.23
C ALA A 64 -15.62 -6.82 9.49
N LEU A 65 -15.92 -7.18 10.75
CA LEU A 65 -16.86 -8.27 11.06
C LEU A 65 -18.23 -8.14 10.38
N PRO A 66 -18.89 -6.96 10.35
CA PRO A 66 -20.18 -6.83 9.67
C PRO A 66 -20.07 -7.06 8.15
N LEU A 67 -18.96 -6.60 7.55
CA LEU A 67 -18.68 -6.87 6.13
C LEU A 67 -18.46 -8.36 5.89
N ILE A 68 -17.63 -9.01 6.72
CA ILE A 68 -17.32 -10.43 6.59
C ILE A 68 -18.60 -11.25 6.66
N ALA A 69 -19.42 -11.02 7.69
CA ALA A 69 -20.68 -11.75 7.87
C ALA A 69 -21.62 -11.62 6.65
N ARG A 70 -21.74 -10.42 6.09
CA ARG A 70 -22.63 -10.15 4.95
C ARG A 70 -22.08 -10.61 3.60
N ALA A 71 -20.79 -10.33 3.33
CA ALA A 71 -20.22 -10.40 1.99
C ALA A 71 -19.38 -11.64 1.74
N LEU A 72 -18.75 -12.23 2.77
CA LEU A 72 -17.88 -13.40 2.56
C LEU A 72 -18.62 -14.60 1.95
N PRO A 73 -19.85 -14.96 2.36
CA PRO A 73 -20.57 -16.08 1.74
C PRO A 73 -20.82 -15.90 0.25
N LYS A 74 -21.06 -14.64 -0.19
CA LYS A 74 -21.28 -14.29 -1.60
C LYS A 74 -19.96 -14.17 -2.37
N ALA A 75 -18.88 -13.77 -1.70
CA ALA A 75 -17.56 -13.63 -2.30
C ALA A 75 -16.86 -14.98 -2.50
N LEU A 76 -17.09 -15.95 -1.60
CA LEU A 76 -16.38 -17.23 -1.56
C LEU A 76 -16.41 -18.01 -2.89
N PRO A 77 -17.55 -18.12 -3.62
CA PRO A 77 -17.61 -18.81 -4.91
C PRO A 77 -16.72 -18.20 -5.99
N HIS A 78 -16.31 -16.94 -5.85
CA HIS A 78 -15.41 -16.28 -6.80
C HIS A 78 -13.93 -16.57 -6.54
N PHE A 79 -13.56 -17.07 -5.37
CA PHE A 79 -12.21 -17.58 -5.11
C PHE A 79 -12.06 -18.98 -5.69
N ALA A 80 -10.85 -19.29 -6.18
CA ALA A 80 -10.61 -20.56 -6.84
C ALA A 80 -10.23 -21.68 -5.86
N ASN A 81 -10.60 -22.90 -6.21
CA ASN A 81 -9.92 -24.09 -5.71
C ASN A 81 -8.63 -24.30 -6.49
N GLY A 82 -7.62 -24.89 -5.87
CA GLY A 82 -6.37 -25.25 -6.52
C GLY A 82 -6.55 -26.21 -7.69
N ALA A 83 -7.34 -27.25 -7.45
CA ALA A 83 -7.57 -28.34 -8.39
C ALA A 83 -8.33 -27.93 -9.67
N GLU A 84 -9.07 -26.81 -9.68
CA GLU A 84 -9.75 -26.31 -10.88
C GLU A 84 -8.84 -25.45 -11.77
N ILE A 85 -7.62 -25.10 -11.33
CA ILE A 85 -6.72 -24.24 -12.09
C ILE A 85 -5.81 -25.05 -13.01
N ASP A 86 -6.05 -24.88 -14.31
CA ASP A 86 -5.13 -25.22 -15.39
C ASP A 86 -4.24 -24.01 -15.71
N PRO A 87 -2.95 -24.02 -15.34
CA PRO A 87 -2.06 -22.88 -15.54
C PRO A 87 -1.96 -22.41 -17.00
N THR A 88 -2.19 -23.29 -17.97
CA THR A 88 -2.11 -22.98 -19.42
C THR A 88 -3.27 -22.11 -19.90
N LYS A 89 -4.40 -22.15 -19.20
CA LYS A 89 -5.63 -21.42 -19.56
C LYS A 89 -5.76 -20.07 -18.87
N ILE A 90 -4.85 -19.75 -17.94
CA ILE A 90 -4.90 -18.50 -17.19
C ILE A 90 -4.85 -17.31 -18.15
N LYS A 91 -5.88 -16.46 -18.08
CA LYS A 91 -6.02 -15.27 -18.92
C LYS A 91 -6.66 -14.15 -18.12
N PHE A 92 -5.89 -13.11 -17.79
CA PHE A 92 -6.42 -12.04 -16.95
C PHE A 92 -7.22 -11.01 -17.73
N ARG A 93 -8.18 -10.41 -17.03
CA ARG A 93 -8.91 -9.20 -17.39
C ARG A 93 -9.06 -8.31 -16.16
N LEU A 94 -9.08 -7.00 -16.39
CA LEU A 94 -9.34 -6.01 -15.33
C LEU A 94 -10.81 -5.65 -15.29
N ILE A 95 -11.44 -5.80 -14.13
CA ILE A 95 -12.81 -5.34 -13.86
C ILE A 95 -12.73 -4.12 -12.96
N LEU A 96 -13.09 -2.96 -13.49
CA LEU A 96 -13.11 -1.72 -12.73
C LEU A 96 -14.22 -1.77 -11.66
N VAL A 97 -13.81 -1.65 -10.40
CA VAL A 97 -14.69 -1.74 -9.23
C VAL A 97 -15.40 -0.41 -9.01
N ARG A 98 -16.73 -0.45 -8.99
CA ARG A 98 -17.58 0.70 -8.64
C ARG A 98 -18.04 0.62 -7.20
N SER A 99 -18.20 1.76 -6.53
CA SER A 99 -18.70 1.80 -5.14
C SER A 99 -20.08 1.17 -5.01
N ARG A 100 -20.36 0.54 -3.86
CA ARG A 100 -21.67 -0.05 -3.51
C ARG A 100 -22.13 -1.16 -4.47
N THR A 101 -21.19 -1.93 -5.02
CA THR A 101 -21.46 -3.08 -5.90
C THR A 101 -20.97 -4.40 -5.28
N ALA A 102 -21.35 -5.54 -5.86
CA ALA A 102 -20.84 -6.85 -5.46
C ALA A 102 -19.32 -6.96 -5.66
N GLU A 103 -18.79 -6.35 -6.72
CA GLU A 103 -17.35 -6.29 -7.00
C GLU A 103 -16.61 -5.50 -5.92
N ALA A 104 -17.21 -4.45 -5.37
CA ALA A 104 -16.63 -3.71 -4.25
C ALA A 104 -16.56 -4.55 -2.98
N ASP A 105 -17.60 -5.34 -2.69
CA ASP A 105 -17.60 -6.25 -1.56
C ASP A 105 -16.57 -7.38 -1.76
N LEU A 106 -16.49 -7.97 -2.96
CA LEU A 106 -15.46 -8.98 -3.30
C LEU A 106 -14.05 -8.41 -3.18
N PHE A 107 -13.81 -7.20 -3.71
CA PHE A 107 -12.54 -6.50 -3.59
C PHE A 107 -12.14 -6.34 -2.12
N ARG A 108 -13.07 -5.88 -1.27
CA ARG A 108 -12.79 -5.68 0.16
C ARG A 108 -12.50 -7.00 0.86
N ILE A 109 -13.27 -8.06 0.59
CA ILE A 109 -13.01 -9.40 1.13
C ILE A 109 -11.62 -9.90 0.71
N ALA A 110 -11.26 -9.76 -0.56
CA ALA A 110 -9.94 -10.14 -1.06
C ALA A 110 -8.80 -9.42 -0.32
N THR A 111 -8.93 -8.11 -0.07
CA THR A 111 -7.90 -7.36 0.66
C THR A 111 -7.72 -7.81 2.12
N LEU A 112 -8.73 -8.43 2.74
CA LEU A 112 -8.61 -8.98 4.09
C LEU A 112 -7.70 -10.21 4.15
N THR A 113 -7.42 -10.86 3.02
CA THR A 113 -6.49 -12.00 2.94
C THR A 113 -5.03 -11.59 3.12
N TRP A 114 -4.68 -10.30 3.09
CA TRP A 114 -3.28 -9.82 3.12
C TRP A 114 -2.86 -9.18 4.44
N SER A 115 -1.61 -9.43 4.84
CA SER A 115 -1.09 -9.12 6.17
C SER A 115 -0.99 -7.62 6.48
N VAL A 116 -0.90 -6.77 5.46
CA VAL A 116 -0.86 -5.31 5.62
C VAL A 116 -2.23 -4.75 5.28
N PRO A 117 -2.88 -4.07 6.23
CA PRO A 117 -4.25 -3.66 6.01
C PRO A 117 -4.34 -2.43 5.12
N VAL A 118 -5.27 -2.46 4.17
CA VAL A 118 -5.50 -1.39 3.20
C VAL A 118 -6.11 -0.16 3.89
N SER A 119 -5.66 1.03 3.50
CA SER A 119 -6.28 2.30 3.91
C SER A 119 -7.35 2.70 2.88
N PRO A 120 -8.51 3.23 3.30
CA PRO A 120 -9.53 3.71 2.35
C PRO A 120 -9.02 4.85 1.48
N GLY A 121 -8.11 5.69 2.00
CA GLY A 121 -7.50 6.83 1.32
C GLY A 121 -8.51 7.89 0.86
N PHE A 122 -8.00 9.01 0.32
CA PHE A 122 -8.80 10.09 -0.28
C PHE A 122 -8.27 10.45 -1.68
N GLY A 123 -9.06 11.21 -2.46
CA GLY A 123 -8.68 11.66 -3.80
C GLY A 123 -8.98 10.65 -4.92
N ARG A 124 -8.20 10.67 -6.00
CA ARG A 124 -8.35 9.77 -7.15
C ARG A 124 -8.21 8.32 -6.70
N ARG A 125 -9.12 7.46 -7.17
CA ARG A 125 -9.15 6.02 -6.87
C ARG A 125 -9.58 5.22 -8.08
N MET A 126 -8.80 4.19 -8.40
CA MET A 126 -9.16 3.17 -9.38
C MET A 126 -8.87 1.82 -8.74
N ARG A 127 -9.90 0.99 -8.63
CA ARG A 127 -9.80 -0.33 -8.01
C ARG A 127 -10.18 -1.35 -9.06
N TYR A 128 -9.45 -2.46 -9.09
CA TYR A 128 -9.69 -3.53 -10.04
C TYR A 128 -9.76 -4.86 -9.32
N LEU A 129 -10.71 -5.68 -9.74
CA LEU A 129 -10.56 -7.12 -9.65
C LEU A 129 -9.72 -7.56 -10.85
N VAL A 130 -8.71 -8.39 -10.60
CA VAL A 130 -8.01 -9.14 -11.64
C VAL A 130 -8.74 -10.45 -11.76
N TRP A 131 -9.50 -10.60 -12.83
CA TRP A 131 -10.33 -11.76 -13.10
C TRP A 131 -9.60 -12.69 -14.06
N ASP A 132 -9.60 -13.98 -13.79
CA ASP A 132 -9.15 -15.00 -14.74
C ASP A 132 -10.36 -15.48 -15.54
N ASP A 133 -10.41 -15.09 -16.82
CA ASP A 133 -11.48 -15.51 -17.74
C ASP A 133 -11.39 -17.02 -18.06
N GLY A 134 -10.20 -17.65 -17.95
CA GLY A 134 -10.02 -19.07 -18.22
C GLY A 134 -10.69 -19.99 -17.20
N HIS A 135 -10.89 -19.52 -15.97
CA HIS A 135 -11.50 -20.28 -14.88
C HIS A 135 -12.72 -19.59 -14.27
N SER A 136 -13.03 -18.36 -14.70
CA SER A 136 -14.06 -17.51 -14.11
C SER A 136 -13.87 -17.35 -12.59
N ARG A 137 -12.67 -16.93 -12.20
CA ARG A 137 -12.27 -16.75 -10.79
C ARG A 137 -11.48 -15.47 -10.57
N LEU A 138 -11.52 -14.99 -9.33
CA LEU A 138 -10.69 -13.90 -8.86
C LEU A 138 -9.22 -14.36 -8.76
N ALA A 139 -8.34 -13.74 -9.54
CA ALA A 139 -6.90 -14.00 -9.49
C ALA A 139 -6.15 -13.02 -8.59
N GLY A 140 -6.64 -11.80 -8.44
CA GLY A 140 -5.97 -10.77 -7.65
C GLY A 140 -6.76 -9.47 -7.59
N VAL A 141 -6.17 -8.46 -6.95
CA VAL A 141 -6.75 -7.12 -6.85
C VAL A 141 -5.69 -6.04 -6.99
N ILE A 142 -6.08 -4.92 -7.59
CA ILE A 142 -5.24 -3.73 -7.78
C ILE A 142 -5.99 -2.53 -7.22
N ALA A 143 -5.32 -1.65 -6.49
CA ALA A 143 -5.83 -0.32 -6.23
C ALA A 143 -4.76 0.73 -6.45
N LEU A 144 -5.12 1.67 -7.32
CA LEU A 144 -4.36 2.85 -7.67
C LEU A 144 -5.04 4.06 -7.03
N GLY A 145 -4.27 5.00 -6.53
CA GLY A 145 -4.82 6.25 -6.03
C GLY A 145 -3.81 7.37 -5.98
N ASP A 146 -4.21 8.51 -5.43
CA ASP A 146 -3.31 9.65 -5.37
C ASP A 146 -1.97 9.31 -4.71
N PRO A 147 -0.85 9.73 -5.31
CA PRO A 147 0.47 9.36 -4.84
C PRO A 147 0.80 10.03 -3.52
N VAL A 148 1.68 9.40 -2.73
CA VAL A 148 2.30 10.02 -1.56
C VAL A 148 2.94 11.33 -2.00
N TYR A 149 2.50 12.43 -1.40
CA TYR A 149 2.98 13.76 -1.78
C TYR A 149 4.50 13.84 -1.57
N ASN A 150 4.99 13.68 -0.32
CA ASN A 150 6.41 13.78 -0.02
C ASN A 150 7.12 12.42 -0.20
N LEU A 151 7.68 12.19 -1.39
CA LEU A 151 8.47 10.99 -1.69
C LEU A 151 9.78 11.39 -2.39
N SER A 152 10.78 11.76 -1.58
CA SER A 152 12.06 12.30 -2.05
C SER A 152 12.79 11.41 -3.04
N VAL A 153 12.76 10.09 -2.87
CA VAL A 153 13.40 9.14 -3.80
C VAL A 153 12.82 9.27 -5.21
N ARG A 154 11.50 9.43 -5.33
CA ARG A 154 10.84 9.66 -6.62
C ARG A 154 11.18 11.04 -7.16
N ASP A 155 11.07 12.06 -6.32
CA ASP A 155 11.28 13.44 -6.74
C ASP A 155 12.71 13.64 -7.26
N ASN A 156 13.71 13.08 -6.57
CA ASN A 156 15.11 13.11 -7.00
C ASN A 156 15.34 12.37 -8.32
N GLU A 157 14.73 11.20 -8.51
CA GLU A 157 14.83 10.43 -9.76
C GLU A 157 14.28 11.20 -10.96
N ILE A 158 13.13 11.87 -10.78
CA ILE A 158 12.49 12.65 -11.85
C ILE A 158 13.20 14.00 -12.04
N GLY A 159 13.84 14.53 -10.99
CA GLY A 159 14.43 15.87 -10.97
C GLY A 159 13.43 16.96 -10.58
N TRP A 160 12.49 16.67 -9.68
CA TRP A 160 11.49 17.62 -9.19
C TRP A 160 11.92 18.37 -7.94
N ASP A 161 11.63 19.67 -7.95
CA ASP A 161 11.56 20.48 -6.74
C ASP A 161 10.15 20.46 -6.09
N VAL A 162 9.94 21.32 -5.08
CA VAL A 162 8.66 21.44 -4.37
C VAL A 162 7.51 21.92 -5.28
N HIS A 163 7.81 22.80 -6.24
CA HIS A 163 6.84 23.44 -7.13
C HIS A 163 6.47 22.52 -8.29
N ASP A 164 7.46 21.86 -8.86
CA ASP A 164 7.30 20.84 -9.89
C ASP A 164 6.44 19.70 -9.39
N ARG A 165 6.74 19.19 -8.19
CA ARG A 165 5.92 18.18 -7.53
C ARG A 165 4.46 18.65 -7.39
N ALA A 166 4.24 19.85 -6.87
CA ALA A 166 2.89 20.38 -6.66
C ALA A 166 2.07 20.43 -7.97
N ARG A 167 2.73 20.74 -9.09
CA ARG A 167 2.10 20.81 -10.42
C ARG A 167 1.90 19.44 -11.07
N ARG A 168 2.90 18.57 -11.00
CA ARG A 168 3.02 17.39 -11.88
C ARG A 168 2.66 16.05 -11.23
N LEU A 169 2.40 16.00 -9.92
CA LEU A 169 1.87 14.80 -9.26
C LEU A 169 0.56 14.27 -9.86
N VAL A 170 -0.20 15.13 -10.55
CA VAL A 170 -1.42 14.71 -11.26
C VAL A 170 -1.12 13.69 -12.36
N GLY A 171 0.10 13.62 -12.87
CA GLY A 171 0.51 12.60 -13.85
C GLY A 171 0.80 11.21 -13.27
N LEU A 172 0.71 11.06 -11.94
CA LEU A 172 1.05 9.80 -11.24
C LEU A 172 -0.13 9.24 -10.44
N LEU A 173 -0.06 7.94 -10.19
CA LEU A 173 -0.80 7.25 -9.14
C LEU A 173 0.14 6.36 -8.32
N ASP A 174 -0.23 6.07 -7.08
CA ASP A 174 0.38 5.02 -6.28
C ASP A 174 -0.47 3.74 -6.33
N ALA A 175 0.17 2.61 -6.63
CA ALA A 175 -0.40 1.30 -6.36
C ALA A 175 -0.20 0.96 -4.88
N TYR A 176 -1.28 1.06 -4.11
CA TYR A 176 -1.30 0.80 -2.66
C TYR A 176 -1.92 -0.56 -2.30
N VAL A 177 -2.50 -1.24 -3.30
CA VAL A 177 -2.94 -2.64 -3.27
C VAL A 177 -2.48 -3.25 -4.58
N LEU A 178 -1.64 -4.28 -4.52
CA LEU A 178 -1.10 -4.91 -5.72
C LEU A 178 -0.71 -6.35 -5.40
N GLY A 179 -1.56 -7.31 -5.76
CA GLY A 179 -1.28 -8.69 -5.41
C GLY A 179 -2.31 -9.69 -5.91
N ALA A 180 -1.89 -10.95 -5.97
CA ALA A 180 -2.74 -12.09 -6.27
C ALA A 180 -3.34 -12.70 -5.00
N VAL A 181 -4.46 -13.39 -5.15
CA VAL A 181 -5.05 -14.23 -4.11
C VAL A 181 -4.73 -15.70 -4.37
N PRO A 182 -4.76 -16.58 -3.35
CA PRO A 182 -4.64 -18.02 -3.56
C PRO A 182 -5.71 -18.56 -4.50
N PRO A 183 -5.39 -19.57 -5.34
CA PRO A 183 -4.10 -20.24 -5.46
C PRO A 183 -3.10 -19.52 -6.39
N TYR A 184 -3.53 -18.48 -7.12
CA TYR A 184 -2.69 -17.74 -8.07
C TYR A 184 -1.43 -17.14 -7.42
N SER A 185 -1.51 -16.73 -6.16
CA SER A 185 -0.34 -16.27 -5.40
C SER A 185 0.76 -17.34 -5.25
N PHE A 186 0.40 -18.62 -5.27
CA PHE A 186 1.35 -19.74 -5.21
C PHE A 186 2.05 -19.99 -6.55
N LEU A 187 1.40 -19.56 -7.64
CA LEU A 187 1.87 -19.65 -9.02
C LEU A 187 2.59 -18.39 -9.50
N LEU A 188 3.13 -17.57 -8.58
CA LEU A 188 3.74 -16.27 -8.90
C LEU A 188 2.80 -15.28 -9.61
N GLY A 189 1.48 -15.48 -9.55
CA GLY A 189 0.48 -14.59 -10.14
C GLY A 189 0.57 -13.16 -9.62
N GLY A 190 1.12 -12.94 -8.43
CA GLY A 190 1.39 -11.60 -7.90
C GLY A 190 2.32 -10.76 -8.78
N LYS A 191 3.28 -11.40 -9.48
CA LYS A 191 4.14 -10.72 -10.46
C LYS A 191 3.37 -10.31 -11.70
N ALA A 192 2.51 -11.19 -12.20
CA ALA A 192 1.63 -10.89 -13.33
C ALA A 192 0.71 -9.71 -13.01
N VAL A 193 0.02 -9.76 -11.87
CA VAL A 193 -0.84 -8.68 -11.36
C VAL A 193 -0.07 -7.36 -11.25
N ALA A 194 1.18 -7.39 -10.77
CA ALA A 194 2.01 -6.21 -10.69
C ALA A 194 2.31 -5.57 -12.06
N CYS A 195 2.54 -6.38 -13.10
CA CYS A 195 2.73 -5.89 -14.47
C CYS A 195 1.47 -5.26 -15.08
N LEU A 196 0.27 -5.67 -14.66
CA LEU A 196 -1.00 -5.20 -15.25
C LEU A 196 -1.26 -3.70 -15.02
N ILE A 197 -0.58 -3.05 -14.07
CA ILE A 197 -0.70 -1.59 -13.84
C ILE A 197 -0.21 -0.78 -15.05
N ARG A 198 0.65 -1.37 -15.89
CA ARG A 198 1.21 -0.78 -17.11
C ARG A 198 0.47 -1.25 -18.37
N SER A 199 -0.85 -1.40 -18.29
CA SER A 199 -1.68 -1.85 -19.41
C SER A 199 -2.40 -0.70 -20.11
N LYS A 200 -2.77 -0.92 -21.37
CA LYS A 200 -3.61 0.02 -22.15
C LYS A 200 -4.95 0.29 -21.45
N GLU A 201 -5.51 -0.71 -20.79
CA GLU A 201 -6.78 -0.67 -20.08
C GLU A 201 -6.71 0.29 -18.89
N VAL A 202 -5.64 0.26 -18.09
CA VAL A 202 -5.42 1.20 -16.99
C VAL A 202 -5.30 2.64 -17.50
N LEU A 203 -4.55 2.87 -18.58
CA LEU A 203 -4.45 4.20 -19.20
C LEU A 203 -5.83 4.70 -19.69
N LYS A 204 -6.58 3.83 -20.37
CA LYS A 204 -7.91 4.15 -20.89
C LYS A 204 -8.89 4.52 -19.78
N ASP A 205 -8.94 3.73 -18.72
CA ASP A 205 -9.82 4.00 -17.58
C ASP A 205 -9.40 5.25 -16.82
N PHE A 206 -8.09 5.51 -16.70
CA PHE A 206 -7.59 6.75 -16.11
C PHE A 206 -8.04 7.97 -16.91
N ASN A 207 -7.87 7.94 -18.23
CA ASN A 207 -8.27 9.04 -19.10
C ASN A 207 -9.79 9.27 -19.04
N ARG A 208 -10.59 8.19 -18.98
CA ARG A 208 -12.05 8.29 -18.81
C ARG A 208 -12.43 8.93 -17.47
N ALA A 209 -11.77 8.57 -16.39
CA ALA A 209 -12.11 9.04 -15.05
C ALA A 209 -11.55 10.44 -14.72
N TYR A 210 -10.36 10.77 -15.26
CA TYR A 210 -9.57 11.91 -14.81
C TYR A 210 -8.97 12.77 -15.94
N GLY A 211 -9.07 12.35 -17.21
CA GLY A 211 -8.45 13.05 -18.35
C GLY A 211 -8.87 14.51 -18.48
N GLU A 212 -10.14 14.81 -18.17
CA GLU A 212 -10.70 16.17 -18.20
C GLU A 212 -10.98 16.73 -16.79
N SER A 213 -10.48 16.06 -15.74
CA SER A 213 -10.85 16.43 -14.37
C SER A 213 -10.36 17.82 -13.97
N ILE A 214 -11.24 18.55 -13.30
CA ILE A 214 -10.95 19.82 -12.64
C ILE A 214 -10.48 19.53 -11.21
N GLY A 215 -9.33 20.08 -10.82
CA GLY A 215 -8.81 19.89 -9.46
C GLY A 215 -9.75 20.50 -8.42
N VAL A 216 -10.19 19.71 -7.43
CA VAL A 216 -11.13 20.18 -6.40
C VAL A 216 -10.58 21.40 -5.63
N ILE A 217 -9.28 21.40 -5.33
CA ILE A 217 -8.60 22.48 -4.60
C ILE A 217 -8.23 23.62 -5.55
N SER A 218 -7.60 23.28 -6.69
CA SER A 218 -7.07 24.30 -7.62
C SER A 218 -8.15 24.94 -8.50
N LYS A 219 -9.36 24.36 -8.55
CA LYS A 219 -10.47 24.71 -9.45
C LYS A 219 -10.08 24.83 -10.93
N SER A 220 -8.98 24.18 -11.32
CA SER A 220 -8.40 24.26 -12.66
C SER A 220 -8.48 22.91 -13.39
N ALA A 221 -8.80 22.92 -14.69
CA ALA A 221 -8.71 21.74 -15.54
C ALA A 221 -7.25 21.26 -15.57
N LYS A 222 -7.00 20.01 -15.19
CA LYS A 222 -5.63 19.49 -15.06
C LYS A 222 -5.14 18.72 -16.28
N HIS A 223 -6.00 18.44 -17.26
CA HIS A 223 -5.71 17.64 -18.46
C HIS A 223 -4.78 16.44 -18.16
N ALA A 224 -5.13 15.69 -17.11
CA ALA A 224 -4.23 14.73 -16.51
C ALA A 224 -3.97 13.57 -17.48
N LYS A 225 -2.69 13.25 -17.71
CA LYS A 225 -2.27 12.03 -18.41
C LYS A 225 -1.51 11.15 -17.43
N LEU A 226 -1.86 9.86 -17.34
CA LEU A 226 -1.13 8.93 -16.48
C LEU A 226 0.21 8.57 -17.13
N LEU A 227 1.30 9.02 -16.53
CA LEU A 227 2.66 8.84 -17.03
C LEU A 227 3.40 7.75 -16.28
N ALA A 228 3.12 7.60 -14.99
CA ALA A 228 3.71 6.55 -14.18
C ALA A 228 2.82 6.10 -13.01
N VAL A 229 3.06 4.87 -12.57
CA VAL A 229 2.52 4.34 -11.31
C VAL A 229 3.69 4.00 -10.39
N THR A 230 3.69 4.57 -9.19
CA THR A 230 4.67 4.24 -8.15
C THR A 230 4.10 3.20 -7.18
N THR A 231 4.96 2.40 -6.56
CA THR A 231 4.55 1.53 -5.45
C THR A 231 5.68 1.40 -4.44
N THR A 232 5.32 1.08 -3.20
CA THR A 232 6.29 0.83 -2.14
C THR A 232 6.10 -0.57 -1.59
N SER A 233 7.20 -1.24 -1.29
CA SER A 233 7.15 -2.50 -0.56
C SER A 233 6.53 -2.35 0.82
N SER A 234 6.01 -3.46 1.38
CA SER A 234 5.45 -3.48 2.72
C SER A 234 6.52 -3.43 3.83
N MET A 235 7.57 -4.24 3.70
CA MET A 235 8.60 -4.48 4.74
C MET A 235 10.01 -4.67 4.13
N GLY A 236 10.70 -3.58 3.79
CA GLY A 236 12.05 -3.67 3.18
C GLY A 236 12.00 -4.14 1.73
N ARG A 237 12.96 -4.93 1.24
CA ARG A 237 12.94 -5.41 -0.16
C ARG A 237 11.74 -6.32 -0.47
N SER A 238 11.11 -6.12 -1.63
CA SER A 238 9.96 -6.92 -2.10
C SER A 238 10.36 -7.99 -3.10
N SER A 239 10.13 -9.28 -2.81
CA SER A 239 10.36 -10.34 -3.81
C SER A 239 9.38 -10.31 -4.99
N VAL A 240 8.21 -9.68 -4.80
CA VAL A 240 7.15 -9.58 -5.82
C VAL A 240 7.47 -8.53 -6.87
N TYR A 241 8.02 -7.37 -6.48
CA TYR A 241 8.24 -6.24 -7.39
C TYR A 241 9.64 -6.24 -8.03
N ASN A 242 10.51 -7.12 -7.58
CA ASN A 242 11.85 -7.26 -8.11
C ASN A 242 11.88 -8.12 -9.39
N ARG A 243 12.69 -7.67 -10.36
CA ARG A 243 12.94 -8.35 -11.64
C ARG A 243 11.66 -8.63 -12.43
N LEU A 244 10.73 -7.67 -12.46
CA LEU A 244 9.54 -7.73 -13.31
C LEU A 244 9.89 -7.34 -14.74
N ARG A 245 10.46 -8.31 -15.47
CA ARG A 245 10.80 -8.17 -16.89
C ARG A 245 10.02 -9.21 -17.69
N LEU A 246 9.28 -8.73 -18.69
CA LEU A 246 8.60 -9.54 -19.71
C LEU A 246 9.19 -9.12 -21.06
N ASP A 247 9.78 -10.08 -21.76
CA ASP A 247 10.69 -9.85 -22.89
C ASP A 247 11.84 -8.89 -22.50
N ASP A 248 12.04 -7.83 -23.26
CA ASP A 248 13.04 -6.79 -22.99
C ASP A 248 12.53 -5.63 -22.14
N LEU A 249 11.23 -5.63 -21.81
CA LEU A 249 10.62 -4.53 -21.09
C LEU A 249 10.60 -4.76 -19.57
N THR A 250 11.14 -3.78 -18.84
CA THR A 250 11.05 -3.72 -17.38
C THR A 250 9.77 -3.01 -16.96
N TYR A 251 8.92 -3.69 -16.18
CA TYR A 251 7.62 -3.17 -15.74
C TYR A 251 7.69 -2.40 -14.42
N LEU A 252 8.66 -2.71 -13.55
CA LEU A 252 8.93 -1.97 -12.31
C LEU A 252 10.42 -1.75 -12.15
N LYS A 253 10.84 -0.48 -12.21
CA LYS A 253 12.21 -0.06 -11.91
C LYS A 253 12.34 0.29 -10.42
N PRO A 254 13.30 -0.28 -9.68
CA PRO A 254 13.59 0.17 -8.32
C PRO A 254 14.21 1.56 -8.33
N LEU A 255 13.75 2.45 -7.44
CA LEU A 255 14.26 3.81 -7.29
C LEU A 255 15.13 3.98 -6.03
N GLY A 256 15.07 3.05 -5.09
CA GLY A 256 15.78 3.12 -3.82
C GLY A 256 14.84 3.01 -2.63
N PHE A 257 15.25 3.56 -1.48
CA PHE A 257 14.59 3.32 -0.20
C PHE A 257 14.08 4.60 0.46
N THR A 258 12.90 4.53 1.07
CA THR A 258 12.40 5.62 1.92
C THR A 258 13.26 5.79 3.18
N LYS A 259 13.29 6.99 3.75
CA LYS A 259 14.04 7.30 4.99
C LYS A 259 13.38 6.81 6.28
N GLY A 260 12.20 6.17 6.19
CA GLY A 260 11.50 5.61 7.35
C GLY A 260 10.92 6.63 8.32
N PHE A 261 10.23 7.66 7.80
CA PHE A 261 9.43 8.58 8.60
C PHE A 261 7.94 8.23 8.52
N GLY A 262 7.24 8.25 9.65
CA GLY A 262 5.80 8.00 9.69
C GLY A 262 5.24 7.80 11.09
N HIS A 263 3.92 7.68 11.13
CA HIS A 263 3.13 7.56 12.36
C HIS A 263 2.52 6.17 12.57
N PHE A 264 2.93 5.16 11.81
CA PHE A 264 2.23 3.86 11.83
C PHE A 264 2.32 3.20 13.22
N HIS A 265 3.30 3.52 14.05
CA HIS A 265 3.42 3.01 15.41
C HIS A 265 2.51 3.75 16.41
N ILE A 266 1.83 4.83 16.01
CA ILE A 266 0.88 5.57 16.85
C ILE A 266 -0.54 5.03 16.61
N THR A 267 -1.10 4.37 17.61
CA THR A 267 -2.47 3.80 17.56
C THR A 267 -3.52 4.90 17.47
N ASP A 268 -4.73 4.56 17.00
CA ASP A 268 -5.84 5.53 16.95
C ASP A 268 -6.23 6.03 18.34
N SER A 269 -6.22 5.15 19.36
CA SER A 269 -6.45 5.57 20.75
C SER A 269 -5.42 6.58 21.25
N LEU A 270 -4.13 6.38 20.93
CA LEU A 270 -3.08 7.31 21.32
C LEU A 270 -3.16 8.62 20.55
N PHE A 271 -3.49 8.54 19.26
CA PHE A 271 -3.73 9.70 18.42
C PHE A 271 -4.90 10.56 18.92
N GLU A 272 -6.02 9.96 19.30
CA GLU A 272 -7.15 10.70 19.86
C GLU A 272 -6.80 11.41 21.18
N LYS A 273 -5.98 10.79 22.04
CA LYS A 273 -5.45 11.46 23.25
C LYS A 273 -4.54 12.64 22.91
N MET A 274 -3.71 12.53 21.87
CA MET A 274 -2.91 13.64 21.36
C MET A 274 -3.79 14.78 20.83
N ARG A 275 -4.89 14.46 20.13
CA ARG A 275 -5.85 15.49 19.69
C ARG A 275 -6.52 16.18 20.87
N ALA A 276 -7.02 15.43 21.85
CA ALA A 276 -7.62 16.00 23.06
C ALA A 276 -6.65 16.94 23.79
N TYR A 277 -5.39 16.53 23.93
CA TYR A 277 -4.32 17.37 24.50
C TYR A 277 -4.10 18.69 23.75
N LEU A 278 -4.19 18.66 22.40
CA LEU A 278 -4.09 19.85 21.56
C LEU A 278 -5.35 20.73 21.63
N ARG A 279 -6.55 20.13 21.73
CA ARG A 279 -7.82 20.87 21.93
C ARG A 279 -7.80 21.67 23.23
N GLU A 280 -7.33 21.09 24.31
CA GLU A 280 -7.17 21.77 25.61
C GLU A 280 -6.25 23.00 25.53
N ARG A 281 -5.44 23.12 24.47
CA ARG A 281 -4.49 24.21 24.22
C ARG A 281 -4.92 25.11 23.06
N ASP A 282 -6.15 24.96 22.59
CA ASP A 282 -6.70 25.69 21.45
C ASP A 282 -5.80 25.63 20.20
N HIS A 283 -5.14 24.48 19.99
CA HIS A 283 -4.23 24.32 18.87
C HIS A 283 -4.99 23.88 17.62
N ASP A 284 -4.91 24.70 16.57
CA ASP A 284 -5.48 24.48 15.23
C ASP A 284 -5.44 23.04 14.67
N TYR A 285 -4.33 22.31 14.86
CA TYR A 285 -4.18 20.95 14.33
C TYR A 285 -5.00 19.88 15.06
N ALA A 286 -5.68 20.23 16.15
CA ALA A 286 -6.55 19.31 16.86
C ALA A 286 -7.77 18.91 16.01
N ASP A 287 -8.33 19.87 15.26
CA ASP A 287 -9.60 19.73 14.56
C ASP A 287 -9.60 20.15 13.10
N LYS A 288 -8.58 20.88 12.62
CA LYS A 288 -8.45 21.22 11.19
C LYS A 288 -7.98 19.98 10.39
N HIS A 289 -8.94 19.27 9.81
CA HIS A 289 -8.72 18.09 8.97
C HIS A 289 -9.60 18.07 7.70
N VAL A 290 -9.96 19.24 7.17
CA VAL A 290 -10.80 19.34 5.98
C VAL A 290 -9.98 19.05 4.72
N PHE A 291 -10.62 18.42 3.73
CA PHE A 291 -10.02 18.22 2.42
C PHE A 291 -9.56 19.56 1.83
N GLY A 292 -8.25 19.74 1.63
CA GLY A 292 -7.67 21.01 1.17
C GLY A 292 -6.54 21.54 2.05
N GLU A 293 -6.50 21.17 3.33
CA GLU A 293 -5.52 21.71 4.32
C GLU A 293 -4.13 21.03 4.26
N GLY A 294 -3.80 20.44 3.11
CA GLY A 294 -2.48 19.87 2.82
C GLY A 294 -2.26 18.42 3.32
N PRO A 295 -1.39 17.65 2.65
CA PRO A 295 -1.15 16.23 2.94
C PRO A 295 -0.47 16.03 4.31
N ASN A 296 -0.64 14.84 4.91
CA ASN A 296 -0.03 14.45 6.19
C ASN A 296 -0.61 15.11 7.45
N TRP A 297 -1.89 15.50 7.46
CA TRP A 297 -2.55 16.10 8.63
C TRP A 297 -2.26 15.33 9.93
N ARG A 298 -2.44 14.01 9.93
CA ARG A 298 -2.22 13.16 11.10
C ARG A 298 -0.78 13.26 11.61
N LEU A 299 0.19 13.31 10.71
CA LEU A 299 1.60 13.46 11.07
C LEU A 299 1.88 14.86 11.66
N ARG A 300 1.28 15.92 11.09
CA ARG A 300 1.41 17.29 11.63
C ARG A 300 0.77 17.41 13.01
N THR A 301 -0.42 16.85 13.21
CA THR A 301 -1.09 16.79 14.52
C THR A 301 -0.23 16.04 15.55
N ILE A 302 0.36 14.90 15.17
CA ILE A 302 1.28 14.18 16.07
C ILE A 302 2.52 15.01 16.39
N ARG A 303 3.15 15.65 15.40
CA ARG A 303 4.31 16.54 15.63
C ARG A 303 3.98 17.67 16.60
N ALA A 304 2.87 18.36 16.38
CA ALA A 304 2.40 19.43 17.26
C ALA A 304 2.19 18.92 18.69
N ALA A 305 1.59 17.74 18.87
CA ALA A 305 1.45 17.14 20.17
C ALA A 305 2.81 16.77 20.80
N LEU A 306 3.75 16.20 20.05
CA LEU A 306 5.09 15.88 20.55
C LEU A 306 5.85 17.12 21.01
N VAL A 307 5.80 18.21 20.24
CA VAL A 307 6.38 19.51 20.60
C VAL A 307 5.76 20.04 21.89
N GLY A 308 4.43 20.06 21.99
CA GLY A 308 3.75 20.51 23.22
C GLY A 308 4.10 19.64 24.44
N LEU A 309 4.26 18.33 24.23
CA LEU A 309 4.69 17.40 25.27
C LEU A 309 6.20 17.49 25.57
N ASN A 310 6.99 18.30 24.86
CA ASN A 310 8.46 18.29 24.99
C ASN A 310 9.04 16.87 24.83
N VAL A 311 8.55 16.15 23.83
CA VAL A 311 9.02 14.82 23.44
C VAL A 311 9.69 14.95 22.07
N ASN A 312 10.88 14.36 21.93
CA ASN A 312 11.64 14.44 20.68
C ASN A 312 10.83 13.86 19.50
N GLU A 313 10.72 14.63 18.41
CA GLU A 313 10.02 14.25 17.18
C GLU A 313 10.70 13.10 16.43
N ASN A 314 11.96 12.77 16.75
CA ASN A 314 12.70 11.63 16.20
C ASN A 314 11.97 10.29 16.39
N ILE A 315 11.01 10.20 17.32
CA ILE A 315 10.10 9.05 17.44
C ILE A 315 9.38 8.73 16.10
N LEU A 316 9.14 9.76 15.27
CA LEU A 316 8.53 9.58 13.95
C LEU A 316 9.49 8.95 12.92
N LYS A 317 10.81 8.97 13.18
CA LYS A 317 11.85 8.33 12.36
C LYS A 317 12.03 6.88 12.82
N HIS A 318 11.03 6.07 12.50
CA HIS A 318 11.00 4.64 12.86
C HIS A 318 12.01 3.77 12.09
N GLY A 319 12.80 4.31 11.15
CA GLY A 319 13.88 3.57 10.49
C GLY A 319 13.46 2.48 9.49
N ILE A 320 12.20 2.01 9.50
CA ILE A 320 11.69 1.08 8.47
C ILE A 320 11.76 1.72 7.09
N GLN A 321 12.76 1.29 6.32
CA GLN A 321 12.94 1.65 4.93
C GLN A 321 12.08 0.76 4.03
N ARG A 322 11.38 1.37 3.09
CA ARG A 322 10.59 0.67 2.07
C ARG A 322 11.19 0.95 0.71
N GLU A 323 11.36 -0.10 -0.08
CA GLU A 323 11.84 0.00 -1.44
C GLU A 323 10.73 0.60 -2.31
N VAL A 324 11.08 1.64 -3.07
CA VAL A 324 10.19 2.37 -3.96
C VAL A 324 10.44 1.87 -5.38
N PHE A 325 9.37 1.63 -6.11
CA PHE A 325 9.40 1.25 -7.51
C PHE A 325 8.54 2.19 -8.35
N ILE A 326 8.88 2.32 -9.63
CA ILE A 326 8.11 3.07 -10.62
C ILE A 326 7.87 2.22 -11.86
N SER A 327 6.65 2.30 -12.38
CA SER A 327 6.23 1.77 -13.67
C SER A 327 5.89 2.93 -14.59
N THR A 328 6.66 3.16 -15.64
CA THR A 328 6.37 4.20 -16.63
C THR A 328 5.42 3.67 -17.69
N LEU A 329 4.37 4.44 -17.99
CA LEU A 329 3.38 4.09 -19.02
C LEU A 329 3.80 4.60 -20.40
N ALA A 330 4.56 5.69 -20.45
CA ALA A 330 5.11 6.24 -21.67
C ALA A 330 6.62 5.98 -21.78
N GLU A 331 7.16 5.86 -23.00
CA GLU A 331 8.60 5.70 -23.24
C GLU A 331 9.36 6.94 -22.75
N ASN A 332 8.87 8.12 -23.13
CA ASN A 332 9.40 9.41 -22.71
C ASN A 332 8.79 9.92 -21.39
N ALA A 333 8.29 9.03 -20.52
CA ALA A 333 7.59 9.44 -19.30
C ALA A 333 8.42 10.38 -18.41
N TYR A 334 9.72 10.13 -18.24
CA TYR A 334 10.59 11.01 -17.43
C TYR A 334 10.74 12.40 -18.01
N GLU A 335 10.88 12.54 -19.34
CA GLU A 335 10.95 13.83 -20.03
C GLU A 335 9.65 14.62 -19.84
N VAL A 336 8.51 13.97 -20.07
CA VAL A 336 7.19 14.60 -19.85
C VAL A 336 7.02 14.99 -18.39
N LEU A 337 7.40 14.11 -17.46
CA LEU A 337 7.29 14.38 -16.03
C LEU A 337 8.20 15.52 -15.58
N LYS A 338 9.40 15.65 -16.14
CA LYS A 338 10.35 16.68 -15.75
C LYS A 338 9.88 18.07 -16.21
N ASP A 339 9.56 18.22 -17.49
CA ASP A 339 9.37 19.54 -18.08
C ASP A 339 7.92 19.84 -18.48
N GLY A 340 7.11 18.81 -18.75
CA GLY A 340 5.69 18.92 -19.12
C GLY A 340 5.43 19.38 -20.56
N LYS A 341 6.48 19.49 -21.39
CA LYS A 341 6.40 20.05 -22.76
C LYS A 341 6.21 18.98 -23.85
N ALA A 342 6.68 17.76 -23.62
CA ALA A 342 6.61 16.68 -24.59
C ALA A 342 5.24 15.99 -24.59
N LYS A 343 4.82 15.48 -25.76
CA LYS A 343 3.66 14.59 -25.87
C LYS A 343 4.06 13.18 -25.40
N PRO A 344 3.30 12.53 -24.52
CA PRO A 344 3.64 11.17 -24.07
C PRO A 344 3.54 10.16 -25.22
N ASP A 345 4.55 9.31 -25.35
CA ASP A 345 4.55 8.17 -26.26
C ASP A 345 4.16 6.88 -25.52
N PHE A 346 2.97 6.36 -25.83
CA PHE A 346 2.41 5.13 -25.25
C PHE A 346 2.57 3.90 -26.16
N SER A 347 3.40 3.98 -27.21
CA SER A 347 3.61 2.95 -28.23
C SER A 347 3.90 1.57 -27.67
N THR A 348 4.65 1.47 -26.56
CA THR A 348 5.04 0.21 -25.93
C THR A 348 4.07 -0.31 -24.87
N LEU A 349 2.92 0.33 -24.67
CA LEU A 349 1.88 -0.24 -23.81
C LEU A 349 1.33 -1.52 -24.45
N ARG A 350 1.15 -2.54 -23.61
CA ARG A 350 0.52 -3.81 -23.98
C ARG A 350 -0.88 -3.90 -23.38
N SER A 351 -1.76 -4.67 -23.99
CA SER A 351 -3.06 -4.98 -23.38
C SER A 351 -2.86 -5.89 -22.17
N VAL A 352 -3.85 -5.92 -21.27
CA VAL A 352 -3.89 -6.88 -20.16
C VAL A 352 -3.77 -8.32 -20.68
N SER A 353 -4.43 -8.60 -21.80
CA SER A 353 -4.39 -9.89 -22.49
C SER A 353 -2.96 -10.30 -22.88
N GLN A 354 -2.18 -9.41 -23.52
CA GLN A 354 -0.79 -9.65 -23.90
C GLN A 354 0.14 -9.81 -22.69
N ILE A 355 -0.02 -8.96 -21.67
CA ILE A 355 0.77 -9.05 -20.44
C ILE A 355 0.49 -10.39 -19.73
N SER A 356 -0.77 -10.86 -19.77
CA SER A 356 -1.15 -12.15 -19.19
C SER A 356 -0.45 -13.32 -19.86
N ASP A 357 -0.38 -13.36 -21.18
CA ASP A 357 0.27 -14.46 -21.91
C ASP A 357 1.76 -14.52 -21.56
N LEU A 358 2.44 -13.37 -21.63
CA LEU A 358 3.87 -13.28 -21.33
C LEU A 358 4.16 -13.66 -19.87
N ALA A 359 3.36 -13.19 -18.92
CA ALA A 359 3.53 -13.53 -17.51
C ALA A 359 3.22 -15.01 -17.25
N ARG A 360 2.25 -15.59 -17.96
CA ARG A 360 1.90 -17.00 -17.88
C ARG A 360 3.09 -17.87 -18.28
N GLU A 361 3.65 -17.63 -19.47
CA GLU A 361 4.80 -18.36 -19.99
C GLU A 361 6.06 -18.14 -19.14
N ARG A 362 6.32 -16.89 -18.73
CA ARG A 362 7.55 -16.54 -18.02
C ARG A 362 7.60 -17.04 -16.58
N TRP A 363 6.47 -17.03 -15.87
CA TRP A 363 6.44 -17.27 -14.43
C TRP A 363 5.49 -18.37 -13.98
N ILE A 364 4.25 -18.37 -14.50
CA ILE A 364 3.18 -19.22 -13.97
C ILE A 364 3.39 -20.68 -14.38
N LEU A 365 3.61 -20.97 -15.67
CA LEU A 365 3.82 -22.34 -16.16
C LEU A 365 5.07 -22.97 -15.53
N PRO A 366 6.25 -22.31 -15.57
CA PRO A 366 7.45 -22.90 -14.96
C PRO A 366 7.30 -23.10 -13.45
N ARG A 367 6.53 -22.24 -12.77
CA ARG A 367 6.25 -22.40 -11.33
C ARG A 367 5.37 -23.62 -11.06
N ALA A 368 4.35 -23.85 -11.88
CA ALA A 368 3.47 -25.00 -11.76
C ALA A 368 4.22 -26.31 -12.03
N GLU A 369 5.07 -26.34 -13.06
CA GLU A 369 5.88 -27.52 -13.45
C GLU A 369 6.89 -27.92 -12.37
N ARG A 370 7.59 -26.95 -11.77
CA ARG A 370 8.53 -27.22 -10.67
C ARG A 370 7.84 -27.81 -9.44
N GLY A 371 6.55 -27.54 -9.23
CA GLY A 371 5.75 -28.17 -8.17
C GLY A 371 6.20 -27.86 -6.74
N GLU A 372 6.94 -26.76 -6.52
CA GLU A 372 7.50 -26.40 -5.20
C GLU A 372 6.42 -26.06 -4.16
N ILE A 373 5.24 -25.61 -4.60
CA ILE A 373 4.05 -25.45 -3.76
C ILE A 373 2.96 -26.30 -4.38
N ASP A 374 2.33 -27.15 -3.58
CA ASP A 374 1.14 -27.86 -3.98
C ASP A 374 -0.06 -26.91 -3.99
N TYR A 375 -0.16 -26.13 -5.07
CA TYR A 375 -1.27 -25.20 -5.22
C TYR A 375 -2.61 -25.93 -5.41
N ARG A 376 -2.60 -27.21 -5.79
CA ARG A 376 -3.82 -27.99 -6.11
C ARG A 376 -4.61 -28.38 -4.86
N SER A 377 -3.94 -28.60 -3.73
CA SER A 377 -4.59 -28.86 -2.44
C SER A 377 -5.23 -27.63 -1.80
N TRP A 378 -5.01 -26.43 -2.34
CA TRP A 378 -5.70 -25.24 -1.86
C TRP A 378 -7.21 -25.36 -2.10
N THR A 379 -8.01 -25.04 -1.09
CA THR A 379 -9.47 -24.94 -1.24
C THR A 379 -9.97 -23.56 -0.82
N ARG A 380 -10.98 -23.05 -1.52
CA ARG A 380 -11.54 -21.73 -1.23
C ARG A 380 -12.11 -21.63 0.19
N GLU A 381 -12.53 -22.74 0.78
CA GLU A 381 -13.00 -22.85 2.18
C GLU A 381 -11.91 -22.49 3.19
N GLN A 382 -10.64 -22.41 2.79
CA GLN A 382 -9.55 -21.91 3.62
C GLN A 382 -9.47 -20.38 3.68
N ILE A 383 -10.18 -19.63 2.82
CA ILE A 383 -10.20 -18.15 2.80
C ILE A 383 -10.62 -17.54 4.16
N PRO A 384 -11.70 -17.99 4.84
CA PRO A 384 -12.02 -17.50 6.18
C PRO A 384 -10.88 -17.67 7.19
N ASN A 385 -10.16 -18.79 7.12
CA ASN A 385 -9.02 -19.06 8.01
C ASN A 385 -7.80 -18.22 7.61
N LEU A 386 -7.58 -17.97 6.32
CA LEU A 386 -6.53 -17.08 5.82
C LEU A 386 -6.77 -15.64 6.28
N ILE A 387 -8.01 -15.16 6.18
CA ILE A 387 -8.45 -13.85 6.71
C ILE A 387 -8.11 -13.76 8.19
N LYS A 388 -8.40 -14.82 8.98
CA LYS A 388 -8.09 -14.94 10.41
C LYS A 388 -6.62 -15.22 10.74
N ARG A 389 -5.73 -15.34 9.75
CA ARG A 389 -4.29 -15.67 9.93
C ARG A 389 -4.03 -17.04 10.57
N LYS A 390 -4.90 -18.02 10.31
CA LYS A 390 -4.83 -19.38 10.85
C LYS A 390 -4.36 -20.43 9.83
N VAL A 391 -3.82 -20.02 8.67
CA VAL A 391 -3.43 -20.92 7.57
C VAL A 391 -1.98 -20.67 7.16
N GLY A 392 -1.20 -21.75 7.04
CA GLY A 392 0.14 -21.76 6.46
C GLY A 392 0.11 -21.99 4.94
N LEU A 393 1.26 -21.91 4.26
CA LEU A 393 1.34 -22.29 2.86
C LEU A 393 1.11 -23.80 2.69
N PRO A 394 0.36 -24.24 1.65
CA PRO A 394 0.33 -25.65 1.28
C PRO A 394 1.76 -26.15 0.99
N THR A 395 2.19 -27.21 1.67
CA THR A 395 3.50 -27.82 1.45
C THR A 395 3.41 -28.84 0.33
N ALA A 396 4.34 -28.80 -0.62
CA ALA A 396 4.51 -29.91 -1.56
C ALA A 396 4.90 -31.17 -0.79
N ALA A 397 4.30 -32.32 -1.14
CA ALA A 397 4.80 -33.62 -0.70
C ALA A 397 6.27 -33.72 -1.13
N LYS A 398 7.18 -34.07 -0.20
CA LYS A 398 8.58 -34.33 -0.54
C LYS A 398 8.58 -35.38 -1.66
N ARG A 399 9.00 -35.01 -2.87
CA ARG A 399 9.28 -36.01 -3.91
C ARG A 399 10.33 -36.94 -3.31
N GLY A 400 9.94 -38.19 -3.04
CA GLY A 400 10.89 -39.22 -2.66
C GLY A 400 11.94 -39.29 -3.76
N THR A 401 13.20 -39.12 -3.38
CA THR A 401 14.34 -39.47 -4.22
C THR A 401 14.27 -40.98 -4.40
N GLY A 402 13.68 -41.41 -5.52
CA GLY A 402 13.81 -42.75 -6.06
C GLY A 402 14.96 -42.79 -7.04
#